data_AF-A0A6J4H5X3-F1
#
_entry.id   AF-A0A6J4H5X3-F1
#
_cell.length_a   1.000
_cell.length_b   1.000
_cell.length_c   1.000
_cell.angle_alpha   90.00
_cell.angle_beta   90.00
_cell.angle_gamma   90.00
#
_symmetry.space_group_name_H-M   'P 1'
#
loop_
_entity.id
_entity.type
_entity.pdbx_description
1 polymer ?
#
loop_
_entity_poly.entity_id
_entity_poly.type
_entity_poly.pdbx_seq_one_letter_code
_entity_poly.pdbx_strand_id
1 'polypeptide(L)'
;MLPSPAPRTGPAGLVLTASVARRFYFDGASKSEIANELGLSRFKVARLLHEARSTGLVRIEFTYRGEIDLALSERLRTEYGLRRCVVVDSPEDDGSLLRTNVGRAAAGLLAEIVTPDDVLGLAWARSLMAMRTALQELAPCTVVQLTGAL
;
A
#
# COMPACT_ATOMS: atom_id res chain seq x y z
N MET A 1 -21.13 1.89 -24.38
CA MET A 1 -20.87 3.35 -24.43
C MET A 1 -19.36 3.53 -24.31
N LEU A 2 -18.67 3.69 -25.45
CA LEU A 2 -17.23 3.90 -25.46
C LEU A 2 -16.93 5.27 -24.85
N PRO A 3 -15.87 5.44 -24.03
CA PRO A 3 -15.49 6.75 -23.52
C PRO A 3 -15.24 7.69 -24.72
N SER A 4 -15.85 8.87 -24.68
CA SER A 4 -15.64 9.91 -25.68
C SER A 4 -14.13 10.21 -25.76
N PRO A 5 -13.53 10.30 -26.96
CA PRO A 5 -12.11 10.59 -27.09
C PRO A 5 -11.83 11.92 -26.39
N ALA A 6 -10.83 11.92 -25.50
CA ALA A 6 -10.38 13.15 -24.84
C ALA A 6 -10.08 14.20 -25.92
N PRO A 7 -10.48 15.47 -25.73
CA PRO A 7 -10.15 16.52 -26.68
C PRO A 7 -8.65 16.49 -26.94
N ARG A 8 -8.24 16.47 -28.22
CA ARG A 8 -6.83 16.44 -28.60
C ARG A 8 -6.18 17.74 -28.12
N THR A 9 -5.57 17.67 -26.94
CA THR A 9 -4.84 18.78 -26.36
C THR A 9 -3.67 19.11 -27.30
N GLY A 10 -3.72 20.30 -27.90
CA GLY A 10 -2.64 20.79 -28.76
C GLY A 10 -1.32 20.91 -28.00
N PRO A 11 -0.19 21.09 -28.69
CA PRO A 11 1.15 21.07 -28.09
C PRO A 11 1.28 22.05 -26.91
N ALA A 12 0.71 23.26 -27.01
CA ALA A 12 0.72 24.23 -25.91
C ALA A 12 -0.05 23.75 -24.66
N GLY A 13 -1.17 23.04 -24.85
CA GLY A 13 -1.94 22.49 -23.73
C GLY A 13 -1.22 21.32 -23.06
N LEU A 14 -0.47 20.52 -23.82
CA LEU A 14 0.35 19.44 -23.26
C LEU A 14 1.46 20.01 -22.39
N VAL A 15 2.14 21.06 -22.85
CA VAL A 15 3.17 21.79 -22.08
C VAL A 15 2.58 22.37 -20.79
N LEU A 16 1.41 22.99 -20.86
CA LEU A 16 0.73 23.52 -19.68
C LEU A 16 0.40 22.40 -18.68
N THR A 17 -0.14 21.27 -19.17
CA THR A 17 -0.50 20.11 -18.35
C THR A 17 0.73 19.52 -17.67
N ALA A 18 1.84 19.37 -18.40
CA ALA A 18 3.10 18.89 -17.86
C ALA A 18 3.69 19.84 -16.82
N SER A 19 3.62 21.15 -17.05
CA SER A 19 4.07 22.18 -16.10
C SER A 19 3.27 22.11 -14.79
N VAL A 20 1.93 22.09 -14.88
CA VAL A 20 1.05 21.95 -13.71
C VAL A 20 1.34 20.66 -12.95
N ALA A 21 1.50 19.54 -13.66
CA ALA A 21 1.82 18.25 -13.06
C ALA A 21 3.17 18.25 -12.32
N ARG A 22 4.22 18.82 -12.92
CA ARG A 22 5.54 18.93 -12.30
C ARG A 22 5.47 19.74 -11.01
N ARG A 23 4.82 20.91 -11.04
CA ARG A 23 4.70 21.75 -9.84
C ARG A 23 3.97 21.06 -8.69
N PHE A 24 2.92 20.32 -9.01
CA PHE A 24 2.14 19.61 -7.99
C PHE A 24 2.86 18.38 -7.44
N TYR A 25 3.37 17.50 -8.30
CA TYR A 25 3.92 16.21 -7.88
C TYR A 25 5.39 16.24 -7.49
N PHE A 26 6.18 17.13 -8.11
CA PHE A 26 7.63 17.22 -7.87
C PHE A 26 7.96 18.38 -6.93
N ASP A 27 7.42 19.57 -7.17
CA ASP A 27 7.73 20.76 -6.36
C ASP A 27 6.86 20.87 -5.10
N GLY A 28 5.85 20.02 -4.93
CA GLY A 28 4.97 19.99 -3.75
C GLY A 28 4.00 21.18 -3.64
N ALA A 29 3.84 21.97 -4.70
CA ALA A 29 2.96 23.14 -4.70
C ALA A 29 1.49 22.74 -4.59
N SER A 30 0.72 23.49 -3.82
CA SER A 30 -0.72 23.32 -3.71
C SER A 30 -1.44 23.74 -5.00
N LYS A 31 -2.65 23.21 -5.21
CA LYS A 31 -3.49 23.58 -6.36
C LYS A 31 -3.81 25.08 -6.41
N SER A 32 -3.83 25.74 -5.25
CA SER A 32 -4.13 27.17 -5.13
C SER A 32 -2.93 28.03 -5.51
N GLU A 33 -1.72 27.65 -5.10
CA GLU A 33 -0.48 28.35 -5.50
C GLU A 33 -0.29 28.28 -7.01
N ILE A 34 -0.41 27.08 -7.59
CA ILE A 34 -0.30 26.88 -9.04
C ILE A 34 -1.36 27.69 -9.80
N ALA A 35 -2.59 27.74 -9.27
CA ALA A 35 -3.68 28.52 -9.85
C ALA A 35 -3.34 30.02 -9.89
N ASN A 36 -2.88 30.57 -8.78
CA ASN A 36 -2.52 31.99 -8.67
C ASN A 36 -1.35 32.35 -9.59
N GLU A 37 -0.31 31.52 -9.63
CA GLU A 37 0.91 31.80 -10.42
C GLU A 37 0.69 31.69 -11.94
N LEU A 38 -0.21 30.80 -12.37
CA LEU A 38 -0.50 30.58 -13.79
C LEU A 38 -1.74 31.34 -14.28
N GLY A 39 -2.39 32.13 -13.42
CA GLY A 39 -3.64 32.83 -13.76
C GLY A 39 -4.79 31.87 -14.11
N LEU A 40 -4.82 30.69 -13.49
CA LEU A 40 -5.82 29.65 -13.71
C LEU A 40 -6.78 29.55 -12.52
N SER A 41 -7.96 28.97 -12.73
CA SER A 41 -8.80 28.57 -11.60
C SER A 41 -8.29 27.28 -10.95
N ARG A 42 -8.50 27.12 -9.64
CA ARG A 42 -8.20 25.87 -8.91
C ARG A 42 -8.88 24.65 -9.54
N PHE A 43 -10.09 24.82 -10.11
CA PHE A 43 -10.79 23.77 -10.86
C PHE A 43 -10.06 23.38 -12.14
N LYS A 44 -9.54 24.36 -12.89
CA LYS A 44 -8.75 24.10 -14.10
C LYS A 44 -7.46 23.35 -13.77
N VAL A 45 -6.76 23.74 -12.70
CA VAL A 45 -5.57 23.03 -12.20
C VAL A 45 -5.91 21.59 -11.83
N ALA A 46 -7.00 21.35 -11.08
CA ALA A 46 -7.43 20.00 -10.74
C ALA A 46 -7.75 19.16 -11.99
N ARG A 47 -8.40 19.77 -13.01
CA ARG A 47 -8.70 19.10 -14.28
C ARG A 47 -7.42 18.72 -15.04
N LEU A 48 -6.43 19.62 -15.08
CA LEU A 48 -5.14 19.36 -15.74
C LEU A 48 -4.36 18.24 -15.02
N LEU A 49 -4.36 18.20 -13.69
CA LEU A 49 -3.76 17.10 -12.93
C LEU A 49 -4.46 15.75 -13.20
N HIS A 50 -5.79 15.76 -13.29
CA HIS A 50 -6.55 14.58 -13.66
C HIS A 50 -6.26 14.13 -15.11
N GLU A 51 -6.18 15.08 -16.05
CA GLU A 51 -5.80 14.83 -17.44
C GLU A 51 -4.39 14.24 -17.52
N ALA A 52 -3.43 14.78 -16.77
CA ALA A 52 -2.06 14.27 -16.70
C ALA A 52 -2.02 12.79 -16.24
N ARG A 53 -2.83 12.42 -15.25
CA ARG A 53 -2.91 11.02 -14.78
C ARG A 53 -3.64 10.11 -15.76
N SER A 54 -4.79 10.52 -16.25
CA SER A 54 -5.64 9.70 -17.14
C SER A 54 -5.02 9.45 -18.51
N THR A 55 -4.21 10.38 -19.01
CA THR A 55 -3.47 10.24 -20.27
C THR A 55 -2.13 9.50 -20.12
N GLY A 56 -1.72 9.18 -18.89
CA GLY A 56 -0.44 8.54 -18.60
C GLY A 56 0.77 9.48 -18.65
N LEU A 57 0.58 10.79 -18.84
CA LEU A 57 1.63 11.80 -18.72
C LEU A 57 2.29 11.79 -17.32
N VAL A 58 1.50 11.46 -16.30
CA VAL A 58 1.97 11.19 -14.93
C VAL A 58 1.64 9.74 -14.57
N ARG A 59 2.69 8.97 -14.24
CA ARG A 59 2.58 7.67 -13.60
C ARG A 59 3.16 7.78 -12.19
N ILE A 60 2.38 7.38 -11.19
CA ILE A 60 2.83 7.28 -9.80
C ILE A 60 3.10 5.81 -9.54
N GLU A 61 4.35 5.51 -9.21
CA GLU A 61 4.79 4.16 -8.88
C GLU A 61 5.21 4.13 -7.41
N PHE A 62 4.71 3.14 -6.69
CA PHE A 62 5.12 2.88 -5.32
C PHE A 62 6.12 1.73 -5.34
N THR A 63 7.41 2.05 -5.23
CA THR A 63 8.43 1.03 -5.07
C THR A 63 8.62 0.75 -3.58
N TYR A 64 8.10 -0.37 -3.10
CA TYR A 64 8.42 -0.88 -1.76
C TYR A 64 9.56 -1.89 -1.90
N ARG A 65 10.65 -1.71 -1.16
CA ARG A 65 11.82 -2.61 -1.16
C ARG A 65 11.75 -3.72 -0.10
N GLY A 66 10.61 -3.86 0.58
CA GLY A 66 10.42 -4.94 1.53
C GLY A 66 9.67 -6.11 0.91
N GLU A 67 9.54 -7.17 1.70
CA GLU A 67 8.95 -8.46 1.30
C GLU A 67 7.43 -8.42 1.18
N ILE A 68 6.77 -7.24 1.28
CA ILE A 68 5.31 -7.12 1.32
C ILE A 68 4.78 -6.59 -0.02
N ASP A 69 3.86 -7.34 -0.63
CA ASP A 69 3.08 -6.87 -1.77
C ASP A 69 1.89 -6.03 -1.26
N LEU A 70 2.08 -4.71 -1.22
CA LEU A 70 1.07 -3.76 -0.77
C LEU A 70 -0.20 -3.79 -1.63
N ALA A 71 -0.05 -3.94 -2.95
CA ALA A 71 -1.16 -3.88 -3.88
C ALA A 71 -2.04 -5.14 -3.75
N LEU A 72 -1.42 -6.32 -3.69
CA LEU A 72 -2.15 -7.57 -3.51
C LEU A 72 -2.75 -7.67 -2.10
N SER A 73 -2.04 -7.19 -1.07
CA SER A 73 -2.57 -7.09 0.30
C SER A 73 -3.89 -6.31 0.35
N GLU A 74 -3.93 -5.12 -0.24
CA GLU A 74 -5.12 -4.28 -0.23
C GLU A 74 -6.27 -4.86 -1.08
N ARG A 75 -5.93 -5.46 -2.22
CA ARG A 75 -6.91 -6.16 -3.07
C ARG A 75 -7.58 -7.31 -2.35
N LEU A 76 -6.80 -8.20 -1.73
CA LEU A 76 -7.35 -9.34 -0.98
C LEU A 76 -8.13 -8.87 0.26
N ARG A 77 -7.63 -7.84 0.96
CA ARG A 77 -8.33 -7.26 2.11
C ARG A 77 -9.73 -6.79 1.71
N THR A 78 -9.83 -6.05 0.61
CA THR A 78 -11.10 -5.49 0.13
C THR A 78 -12.03 -6.56 -0.41
N GLU A 79 -11.52 -7.45 -1.27
CA GLU A 79 -12.32 -8.49 -1.92
C GLU A 79 -12.95 -9.46 -0.91
N TYR A 80 -12.19 -9.86 0.11
CA TYR A 80 -12.63 -10.84 1.11
C TYR A 80 -13.14 -10.19 2.41
N GLY A 81 -13.24 -8.87 2.48
CA GLY A 81 -13.72 -8.16 3.67
C GLY A 81 -12.87 -8.40 4.93
N LEU A 82 -11.56 -8.63 4.77
CA LEU A 82 -10.66 -8.93 5.88
C LEU A 82 -10.37 -7.66 6.69
N ARG A 83 -10.28 -7.80 8.02
CA ARG A 83 -9.83 -6.68 8.88
C ARG A 83 -8.39 -6.27 8.52
N ARG A 84 -7.52 -7.24 8.27
CA ARG A 84 -6.12 -7.06 7.90
C ARG A 84 -5.71 -8.18 6.94
N CYS A 85 -4.88 -7.86 5.95
CA CYS A 85 -4.28 -8.82 5.02
C CYS A 85 -2.86 -8.34 4.72
N VAL A 86 -1.88 -9.24 4.84
CA VAL A 86 -0.49 -8.98 4.49
C VAL A 86 -0.05 -10.11 3.57
N VAL A 87 0.32 -9.74 2.36
CA VAL A 87 0.85 -10.66 1.36
C VAL A 87 2.35 -10.47 1.30
N VAL A 88 3.06 -11.58 1.45
CA VAL A 88 4.51 -11.60 1.43
C VAL A 88 4.96 -12.20 0.11
N ASP A 89 5.86 -11.50 -0.58
CA ASP A 89 6.52 -11.95 -1.79
C ASP A 89 7.85 -12.62 -1.44
N SER A 90 8.20 -13.65 -2.20
CA SER A 90 9.46 -14.38 -2.05
C SER A 90 9.87 -14.92 -3.41
N PRO A 91 11.19 -14.93 -3.75
CA PRO A 91 11.65 -15.55 -4.98
C PRO A 91 11.13 -16.99 -5.13
N GLU A 92 10.71 -17.34 -6.34
CA GLU A 92 10.26 -18.69 -6.66
C GLU A 92 11.37 -19.71 -6.32
N ASP A 93 10.99 -20.83 -5.68
CA ASP A 93 11.79 -21.99 -5.26
C ASP A 93 12.39 -22.07 -3.85
N ASP A 94 12.26 -21.07 -2.96
CA ASP A 94 12.69 -21.22 -1.55
C ASP A 94 11.54 -21.18 -0.53
N GLY A 95 10.96 -22.36 -0.28
CA GLY A 95 9.92 -22.52 0.74
C GLY A 95 10.38 -22.22 2.17
N SER A 96 11.68 -22.21 2.47
CA SER A 96 12.20 -21.85 3.79
C SER A 96 12.28 -20.35 3.99
N LEU A 97 12.77 -19.62 2.97
CA LEU A 97 12.73 -18.16 2.94
C LEU A 97 11.30 -17.64 2.97
N LEU A 98 10.39 -18.23 2.19
CA LEU A 98 8.97 -17.86 2.23
C LEU A 98 8.40 -17.98 3.65
N ARG A 99 8.64 -19.10 4.33
CA ARG A 99 8.19 -19.29 5.73
C ARG A 99 8.79 -18.27 6.68
N THR A 100 10.06 -17.91 6.49
CA THR A 100 10.76 -16.92 7.31
C THR A 100 10.14 -15.53 7.13
N ASN A 101 9.87 -15.13 5.89
CA ASN A 101 9.28 -13.84 5.57
C ASN A 101 7.83 -13.76 6.08
N VAL A 102 7.05 -14.83 5.92
CA VAL A 102 5.71 -14.95 6.53
C VAL A 102 5.78 -14.86 8.06
N GLY A 103 6.75 -15.52 8.68
CA GLY A 103 6.96 -15.44 10.13
C GLY A 103 7.27 -14.03 10.61
N ARG A 104 8.12 -13.30 9.88
CA ARG A 104 8.47 -11.90 10.16
C ARG A 104 7.27 -10.97 10.04
N ALA A 105 6.51 -11.10 8.95
CA ALA A 105 5.29 -10.32 8.73
C ALA A 105 4.24 -10.60 9.81
N ALA A 106 4.05 -11.88 10.18
CA ALA A 106 3.13 -12.27 11.24
C ALA A 106 3.56 -11.73 12.60
N ALA A 107 4.85 -11.74 12.93
CA ALA A 107 5.37 -11.21 14.19
C ALA A 107 5.12 -9.70 14.31
N GLY A 108 5.44 -8.94 13.26
CA GLY A 108 5.18 -7.50 13.21
C GLY A 108 3.69 -7.17 13.34
N LEU A 109 2.85 -7.89 12.59
CA LEU A 109 1.40 -7.72 12.68
C LEU A 109 0.86 -8.08 14.07
N LEU A 110 1.34 -9.16 14.68
CA LEU A 110 0.89 -9.57 16.01
C LEU A 110 1.24 -8.49 17.06
N ALA A 111 2.46 -7.96 17.02
CA ALA A 111 2.92 -6.89 17.91
C ALA A 111 2.12 -5.59 17.73
N GLU A 112 1.65 -5.29 16.52
CA GLU A 112 0.81 -4.12 16.24
C GLU A 112 -0.60 -4.24 16.84
N ILE A 113 -1.16 -5.46 16.87
CA ILE A 113 -2.60 -5.64 17.10
C ILE A 113 -2.95 -6.17 18.47
N VAL A 114 -2.01 -6.80 19.17
CA VAL A 114 -2.23 -7.37 20.50
C VAL A 114 -2.01 -6.32 21.57
N THR A 115 -2.96 -6.24 22.49
CA THR A 115 -2.98 -5.32 23.62
C THR A 115 -2.92 -6.10 24.95
N PRO A 116 -2.61 -5.45 26.09
CA PRO A 116 -2.59 -6.12 27.38
C PRO A 116 -3.95 -6.73 27.79
N ASP A 117 -5.05 -6.21 27.26
CA ASP A 117 -6.42 -6.64 27.56
C ASP A 117 -6.86 -7.88 26.75
N ASP A 118 -6.03 -8.34 25.81
CA ASP A 118 -6.36 -9.48 24.95
C ASP A 118 -6.09 -10.84 25.63
N VAL A 119 -6.79 -11.86 25.12
CA VAL A 119 -6.46 -13.28 25.36
C VAL A 119 -5.99 -13.88 24.04
N LEU A 120 -4.69 -14.12 23.93
CA LEU A 120 -4.04 -14.67 22.75
C LEU A 120 -4.13 -16.21 22.74
N GLY A 121 -4.97 -16.74 21.86
CA GLY A 121 -5.02 -18.17 21.56
C GLY A 121 -3.94 -18.61 20.56
N LEU A 122 -3.14 -19.62 20.92
CA LEU A 122 -2.12 -20.21 20.05
C LEU A 122 -2.42 -21.67 19.71
N ALA A 123 -2.28 -22.02 18.43
CA ALA A 123 -2.32 -23.40 17.94
C ALA A 123 -0.90 -23.90 17.57
N TRP A 124 -0.75 -25.20 17.32
CA TRP A 124 0.51 -25.73 16.81
C TRP A 124 0.57 -25.64 15.28
N ALA A 125 1.45 -24.80 14.74
CA ALA A 125 1.66 -24.68 13.29
C ALA A 125 3.10 -24.33 12.92
N ARG A 126 3.60 -24.91 11.81
CA ARG A 126 4.94 -24.62 11.27
C ARG A 126 5.16 -23.13 10.99
N SER A 127 4.13 -22.41 10.53
CA SER A 127 4.20 -20.97 10.29
C SER A 127 4.32 -20.16 11.58
N LEU A 128 3.69 -20.62 12.68
CA LEU A 128 3.86 -20.00 14.00
C LEU A 128 5.27 -20.21 14.56
N MET A 129 5.87 -21.37 14.29
CA MET A 129 7.26 -21.62 14.67
C MET A 129 8.25 -20.69 13.95
N ALA A 130 7.96 -20.35 12.68
CA ALA A 130 8.75 -19.38 11.92
C ALA A 130 8.60 -17.95 12.46
N MET A 131 7.44 -17.61 13.03
CA MET A 131 7.19 -16.31 13.67
C MET A 131 8.01 -16.13 14.95
N ARG A 132 8.22 -17.21 15.72
CA ARG A 132 8.91 -17.17 17.02
C ARG A 132 10.25 -16.43 16.97
N THR A 133 11.05 -16.66 15.93
CA THR A 133 12.39 -16.05 15.81
C THR A 133 12.35 -14.56 15.50
N ALA A 134 11.23 -14.04 14.99
CA ALA A 134 11.06 -12.65 14.62
C ALA A 134 10.27 -11.83 15.65
N LEU A 135 9.49 -12.49 16.52
CA LEU A 135 8.73 -11.83 17.58
C LEU A 135 9.66 -11.44 18.74
N GLN A 136 10.01 -10.16 18.81
CA GLN A 136 10.91 -9.64 19.86
C GLN A 136 10.15 -9.16 21.09
N GLU A 137 9.05 -8.43 20.87
CA GLU A 137 8.23 -7.83 21.92
C GLU A 137 6.74 -8.05 21.61
N LEU A 138 5.96 -8.27 22.66
CA LEU A 138 4.52 -8.39 22.61
C LEU A 138 3.94 -7.78 23.89
N ALA A 139 2.75 -7.18 23.81
CA ALA A 139 2.05 -6.72 24.99
C ALA A 139 1.84 -7.87 26.00
N PRO A 140 1.94 -7.60 27.32
CA PRO A 140 1.74 -8.61 28.35
C PRO A 140 0.26 -8.98 28.43
N CYS A 141 -0.14 -9.95 27.62
CA CYS A 141 -1.50 -10.45 27.49
C CYS A 141 -1.61 -11.90 28.00
N THR A 142 -2.83 -12.37 28.23
CA THR A 142 -3.04 -13.77 28.61
C THR A 142 -2.85 -14.66 27.40
N VAL A 143 -2.03 -15.71 27.49
CA VAL A 143 -1.81 -16.67 26.39
C VAL A 143 -2.44 -18.01 26.73
N VAL A 144 -3.24 -18.56 25.81
CA VAL A 144 -3.90 -19.87 25.97
C VAL A 144 -3.60 -20.78 24.78
N GLN A 145 -3.51 -22.08 25.05
CA GLN A 145 -3.32 -23.09 24.00
C GLN A 145 -4.70 -23.53 23.47
N LEU A 146 -4.90 -23.42 22.15
CA LEU A 146 -6.17 -23.73 21.49
C LEU A 146 -6.31 -25.22 21.09
N THR A 147 -5.19 -25.92 20.93
CA THR A 147 -5.16 -27.31 20.49
C THR A 147 -4.36 -28.15 21.47
N GLY A 148 -4.89 -29.27 21.95
CA GLY A 148 -4.21 -30.13 22.94
C GLY A 148 -2.85 -30.64 22.46
N ALA A 149 -1.98 -30.97 23.41
CA ALA A 149 -0.73 -31.69 23.15
C ALA A 149 -1.05 -33.17 22.89
N LEU A 150 -0.45 -33.75 21.84
CA LEU A 150 -0.24 -35.20 21.75
C LEU A 150 1.05 -35.53 22.52
#